data_AF-A0A920BKA3-F1
#
_entry.id   AF-A0A920BKA3-F1
#
_cell.length_a   1.000
_cell.length_b   1.000
_cell.length_c   1.000
_cell.angle_alpha   90.00
_cell.angle_beta   90.00
_cell.angle_gamma   90.00
#
_symmetry.space_group_name_H-M   'P 1'
#
loop_
_entity.id
_entity.type
_entity.pdbx_description
1 polymer ?
#
loop_
_entity_poly.entity_id
_entity_poly.type
_entity_poly.pdbx_seq_one_letter_code
_entity_poly.pdbx_strand_id
1 'polypeptide(L)' 'MKCHNSIKQLGKFQLVDIPPAPRGVPQIEVTFDIDANGIVHVSAKDRATGKEQSITITGQSSLDQDKSIK' A
#
# COMPACT_ATOMS: atom_id res chain seq x y z
N MET A 1 -25.86 5.83 19.46
CA MET A 1 -24.76 4.92 19.10
C MET A 1 -24.08 5.47 17.84
N LYS A 2 -22.94 6.17 17.96
CA LYS A 2 -22.18 6.63 16.78
C LYS A 2 -21.18 5.54 16.43
N CYS A 3 -21.42 4.80 15.36
CA CYS A 3 -20.42 3.91 14.79
C CYS A 3 -19.34 4.80 14.17
N HIS A 4 -18.16 4.85 14.80
CA HIS A 4 -16.99 5.49 14.22
C HIS A 4 -16.47 4.60 13.09
N ASN A 5 -17.02 4.77 11.89
CA ASN A 5 -16.42 4.21 10.69
C ASN A 5 -15.33 5.17 10.18
N SER A 6 -14.17 5.15 10.85
CA SER A 6 -13.03 5.98 10.51
C SER A 6 -11.96 5.13 9.84
N ILE A 7 -11.75 5.34 8.54
CA ILE A 7 -10.68 4.69 7.78
C ILE A 7 -9.34 5.32 8.18
N LYS A 8 -8.38 4.49 8.57
CA LYS A 8 -7.03 4.92 8.93
C LYS A 8 -6.07 4.62 7.79
N GLN A 9 -5.31 5.63 7.36
CA GLN A 9 -4.26 5.45 6.35
C GLN A 9 -3.05 4.76 7.00
N LEU A 10 -2.71 3.57 6.51
CA LEU A 10 -1.59 2.77 7.03
C LEU A 10 -0.25 3.10 6.34
N GLY A 11 -0.31 3.65 5.15
CA GLY A 11 0.85 4.04 4.36
C GLY A 11 0.45 4.52 2.97
N LYS A 12 1.42 5.08 2.24
CA LYS A 12 1.31 5.40 0.82
C LYS A 12 2.51 4.79 0.12
N PHE A 13 2.27 4.12 -1.00
CA PHE A 13 3.32 3.68 -1.90
C PHE A 13 2.98 4.16 -3.31
N GLN A 14 4.00 4.33 -4.14
CA GLN A 14 3.86 4.76 -5.52
C GLN A 14 4.60 3.77 -6.41
N LEU A 15 3.90 3.25 -7.42
CA LEU A 15 4.53 2.51 -8.49
C LEU A 15 4.92 3.52 -9.58
N VAL A 16 6.23 3.74 -9.72
CA VAL A 16 6.81 4.68 -10.67
C VAL A 16 7.22 3.98 -11.97
N ASP A 17 7.52 4.76 -13.00
CA ASP A 17 8.02 4.27 -14.30
C ASP A 17 7.11 3.26 -15.02
N ILE A 18 5.80 3.44 -14.89
CA ILE A 18 4.80 2.70 -15.67
C ILE A 18 4.70 3.33 -17.07
N PRO A 19 4.84 2.54 -18.15
CA PRO A 19 4.73 3.07 -19.50
C PRO A 19 3.32 3.61 -19.77
N PRO A 20 3.19 4.69 -20.57
CA PRO A 20 1.88 5.17 -21.00
C PRO A 20 1.14 4.07 -21.76
N ALA A 21 -0.06 3.72 -21.30
CA ALA A 21 -0.94 2.79 -21.99
C ALA A 21 -2.36 3.36 -22.06
N PRO A 22 -3.18 2.93 -23.04
CA PRO A 22 -4.57 3.35 -23.12
C PRO A 22 -5.31 3.06 -21.81
N ARG A 23 -6.25 3.93 -21.45
CA ARG A 23 -7.06 3.74 -20.23
C ARG A 23 -7.74 2.38 -20.27
N GLY A 24 -7.68 1.65 -19.15
CA GLY A 24 -8.24 0.29 -19.04
C GLY A 24 -7.29 -0.84 -19.44
N VAL A 25 -6.09 -0.53 -19.95
CA VAL A 25 -5.06 -1.52 -20.31
C VAL A 25 -4.03 -1.80 -19.20
N PRO A 26 -3.51 -0.80 -18.45
CA PRO A 26 -2.60 -1.09 -17.33
C PRO A 26 -3.26 -2.01 -16.31
N GLN A 27 -2.58 -3.11 -15.97
CA GLN A 27 -3.05 -4.03 -14.95
C GLN A 27 -2.02 -4.10 -13.82
N ILE A 28 -2.38 -3.51 -12.68
CA ILE A 28 -1.59 -3.58 -11.46
C ILE A 28 -2.19 -4.66 -10.57
N GLU A 29 -1.39 -5.65 -10.24
CA GLU A 29 -1.71 -6.66 -9.24
C GLU A 29 -1.21 -6.17 -7.89
N VAL A 30 -2.09 -6.13 -6.90
CA VAL A 30 -1.74 -5.71 -5.54
C VAL A 30 -2.01 -6.87 -4.59
N THR A 31 -0.98 -7.27 -3.86
CA THR A 31 -1.05 -8.36 -2.89
C THR A 31 -0.85 -7.80 -1.49
N PHE A 32 -1.73 -8.19 -0.58
CA PHE A 32 -1.67 -7.86 0.84
C PHE A 32 -1.44 -9.16 1.61
N ASP A 33 -0.29 -9.27 2.25
CA ASP A 33 0.05 -10.39 3.12
C ASP A 33 0.10 -9.87 4.56
N ILE A 34 -0.59 -10.56 5.46
CA ILE A 34 -0.67 -10.19 6.87
C ILE A 34 -0.14 -11.37 7.66
N ASP A 35 0.94 -11.14 8.39
CA ASP A 35 1.56 -12.18 9.19
C ASP A 35 0.91 -12.30 10.59
N ALA A 36 1.30 -13.34 11.33
CA ALA A 36 0.83 -13.58 12.70
C ALA A 36 1.27 -12.51 13.71
N ASN A 37 2.26 -11.67 13.36
CA ASN A 37 2.74 -10.55 14.18
C ASN A 37 1.95 -9.26 13.91
N GLY A 38 1.01 -9.27 12.95
CA GLY A 38 0.27 -8.09 12.52
C GLY A 38 1.10 -7.13 11.67
N ILE A 39 2.17 -7.62 11.04
CA ILE A 39 2.94 -6.90 10.03
C ILE A 39 2.24 -7.13 8.69
N VAL A 40 1.97 -6.03 7.99
CA VAL A 40 1.32 -6.05 6.68
C VAL A 40 2.38 -5.83 5.61
N HIS A 41 2.58 -6.82 4.75
CA HIS A 41 3.38 -6.69 3.54
C HIS A 41 2.45 -6.36 2.37
N VAL A 42 2.68 -5.21 1.74
CA VAL A 42 1.94 -4.80 0.55
C VAL A 42 2.90 -4.80 -0.62
N SER A 43 2.59 -5.55 -1.67
CA SER A 43 3.33 -5.52 -2.93
C SER A 43 2.41 -5.16 -4.07
N ALA A 44 2.95 -4.41 -5.03
CA ALA A 44 2.26 -4.04 -6.26
C ALA A 44 3.14 -4.36 -7.46
N LYS A 45 2.57 -5.06 -8.44
CA LYS A 45 3.24 -5.47 -9.67
C LYS A 45 2.49 -4.95 -10.88
N ASP A 46 3.19 -4.27 -11.78
CA ASP A 46 2.68 -4.04 -13.13
C ASP A 46 2.83 -5.32 -13.96
N ARG A 47 1.72 -5.89 -14.43
CA ARG A 47 1.72 -7.12 -15.23
C ARG A 47 2.34 -6.93 -16.62
N ALA A 48 2.37 -5.71 -17.15
CA ALA A 48 2.93 -5.44 -18.47
C ALA A 48 4.46 -5.38 -18.46
N THR A 49 5.04 -4.71 -17.45
CA THR A 49 6.50 -4.53 -17.35
C THR A 49 7.17 -5.50 -16.39
N GLY A 50 6.40 -6.16 -15.51
CA GLY A 50 6.93 -6.97 -14.43
C GLY A 50 7.59 -6.16 -13.30
N LYS A 51 7.52 -4.82 -13.35
CA LYS A 51 8.04 -3.96 -12.29
C LYS A 51 7.22 -4.12 -11.02
N GLU A 52 7.92 -4.23 -9.90
CA GLU A 52 7.34 -4.45 -8.58
C GLU A 52 7.81 -3.38 -7.62
N GLN A 53 6.93 -2.94 -6.72
CA GLN A 53 7.25 -2.12 -5.56
C GLN A 53 6.52 -2.68 -4.35
N SER A 54 7.18 -2.71 -3.19
CA SER A 54 6.61 -3.24 -1.96
C SER A 54 6.90 -2.35 -0.76
N ILE A 55 5.99 -2.35 0.21
CA ILE A 55 6.11 -1.69 1.50
C ILE A 55 5.73 -2.67 2.61
N THR A 56 6.50 -2.66 3.69
CA THR A 56 6.17 -3.39 4.92
C THR A 56 5.67 -2.38 5.95
N ILE A 57 4.49 -2.64 6.50
CA ILE A 57 3.82 -1.81 7.50
C ILE A 57 3.81 -2.62 8.80
N THR A 58 4.69 -2.28 9.73
CA THR A 58 4.70 -2.86 11.07
C THR A 58 3.72 -2.09 11.97
N GLY A 59 2.89 -2.80 12.73
CA GLY A 59 1.82 -2.20 13.54
C GLY A 59 2.26 -1.33 14.73
N GLN A 60 3.54 -0.98 14.86
CA GLN A 60 4.09 -0.42 16.10
C GLN A 60 3.94 1.09 16.29
N SER A 61 3.60 1.88 15.26
CA SER A 61 3.66 3.36 15.39
C SER A 61 2.55 4.12 14.67
N SER A 62 1.30 3.64 14.73
CA SER A 62 0.19 4.43 14.18
C SER A 62 -0.94 4.71 15.17
N LEU A 63 -0.95 4.12 16.37
CA LEU A 63 -1.93 4.53 17.40
C LEU A 63 -1.59 5.88 18.03
N ASP A 64 -0.32 6.29 18.04
CA ASP A 64 0.10 7.64 18.42
C ASP A 64 1.41 7.95 17.72
N GLN A 65 1.40 8.77 16.66
CA GLN A 65 2.43 9.78 16.38
C GLN A 65 2.07 10.55 15.11
N ASP A 66 1.34 11.63 15.34
CA ASP A 66 1.61 12.92 14.73
C ASP A 66 3.14 13.10 14.54
N LYS A 67 3.56 13.45 13.31
CA LYS A 67 4.94 13.72 12.85
C LYS A 67 5.76 12.52 12.34
N SER A 68 5.99 12.50 11.02
CA SER A 68 7.32 12.73 10.41
C SER A 68 7.31 12.38 8.92
N ILE A 69 7.02 13.35 8.06
CA ILE A 69 7.60 13.40 6.71
C ILE A 69 8.42 14.69 6.70
N LYS A 70 9.73 14.54 6.77
CA LYS A 70 10.68 15.58 6.36
C LYS A 70 11.35 15.09 5.08
#